data_AF-A0A916SB58-F1
#
_entry.id   AF-A0A916SB58-F1
#
_cell.length_a   1.000
_cell.length_b   1.000
_cell.length_c   1.000
_cell.angle_alpha   90.00
_cell.angle_beta   90.00
_cell.angle_gamma   90.00
#
_symmetry.space_group_name_H-M   'P 1'
#
loop_
_entity.id
_entity.type
_entity.pdbx_description
1 polymer ?
#
loop_
_entity_poly.entity_id
_entity_poly.type
_entity_poly.pdbx_seq_one_letter_code
_entity_poly.pdbx_strand_id
1 'polypeptide(L)'
;MGCSEEINYYDNRYVIEYENNNETIEMDGYNFSVNDGVLHINSNNNIFEVELPDKESTIRGFQLSYNKQYLSYDVKAKDGSIKVYVISLETGDVINLSDNIGYGSDYDGYKRPHGIAWSPTENLVAFISGSADNARVNIYHLEMDLNKQSHSASFAFEDIYGLKWDVDGSSLYYVTPSVNDGSKYQVYKTEILSDDYLGGSAVEIVEELTQKEFMKWFEK
;
A
#
# COMPACT_ATOMS: atom_id res chain seq x y z
N MET A 1 -6.57 -1.21 -35.58
CA MET A 1 -5.35 -1.77 -34.95
C MET A 1 -4.79 -0.68 -34.06
N GLY A 2 -5.29 -0.60 -32.83
CA GLY A 2 -4.69 0.27 -31.82
C GLY A 2 -3.55 -0.51 -31.19
N CYS A 3 -2.36 0.06 -31.16
CA CYS A 3 -1.30 -0.43 -30.30
C CYS A 3 -1.80 -0.33 -28.86
N SER A 4 -2.01 -1.45 -28.17
CA SER A 4 -2.08 -1.41 -26.72
C SER A 4 -0.69 -1.03 -26.24
N GLU A 5 -0.54 0.15 -25.65
CA GLU A 5 0.69 0.53 -24.98
C GLU A 5 0.96 -0.49 -23.87
N GLU A 6 2.18 -1.01 -23.82
CA GLU A 6 2.60 -1.94 -22.78
C GLU A 6 2.71 -1.17 -21.46
N ILE A 7 1.92 -1.56 -20.47
CA ILE A 7 1.96 -0.94 -19.13
C ILE A 7 3.24 -1.39 -18.43
N ASN A 8 4.07 -0.42 -18.06
CA ASN A 8 5.30 -0.67 -17.31
C ASN A 8 5.06 -0.34 -15.84
N TYR A 9 4.97 -1.37 -15.00
CA TYR A 9 4.81 -1.18 -13.57
C TYR A 9 6.16 -0.93 -12.89
N TYR A 10 6.16 -0.06 -11.89
CA TYR A 10 7.26 0.06 -10.95
C TYR A 10 7.34 -1.19 -10.05
N ASP A 11 8.54 -1.77 -9.99
CA ASP A 11 8.88 -2.89 -9.10
C ASP A 11 9.65 -2.39 -7.88
N ASN A 12 8.97 -2.29 -6.74
CA ASN A 12 9.62 -1.99 -5.48
C ASN A 12 10.30 -3.25 -4.93
N ARG A 13 11.64 -3.30 -5.05
CA ARG A 13 12.44 -4.43 -4.57
C ARG A 13 12.57 -4.51 -3.05
N TYR A 14 12.05 -3.53 -2.32
CA TYR A 14 12.12 -3.45 -0.87
C TYR A 14 10.76 -3.75 -0.25
N VAL A 15 10.23 -4.92 -0.59
CA VAL A 15 8.92 -5.42 -0.15
C VAL A 15 9.09 -6.83 0.37
N ILE A 16 8.57 -7.10 1.57
CA ILE A 16 8.62 -8.43 2.20
C ILE A 16 7.23 -8.76 2.74
N GLU A 17 6.68 -9.90 2.35
CA GLU A 17 5.53 -10.51 3.03
C GLU A 17 6.01 -11.16 4.33
N TYR A 18 5.35 -10.86 5.44
CA TYR A 18 5.69 -11.37 6.75
C TYR A 18 4.60 -12.33 7.22
N GLU A 19 4.95 -13.62 7.32
CA GLU A 19 3.99 -14.67 7.67
C GLU A 19 4.16 -15.20 9.10
N ASN A 20 5.31 -14.96 9.75
CA ASN A 20 5.66 -15.61 11.01
C ASN A 20 6.26 -14.62 12.02
N ASN A 21 5.54 -14.39 13.13
CA ASN A 21 5.85 -13.36 14.12
C ASN A 21 7.18 -13.53 14.86
N ASN A 22 7.91 -14.64 14.70
CA ASN A 22 9.13 -14.93 15.46
C ASN A 22 10.42 -14.77 14.66
N GLU A 23 10.34 -14.28 13.42
CA GLU A 23 11.50 -14.16 12.54
C GLU A 23 12.04 -12.73 12.56
N THR A 24 13.37 -12.61 12.59
CA THR A 24 14.02 -11.34 12.27
C THR A 24 14.12 -11.24 10.77
N ILE A 25 13.54 -10.19 10.20
CA ILE A 25 13.63 -9.88 8.79
C ILE A 25 14.78 -8.91 8.57
N GLU A 26 15.63 -9.20 7.59
CA GLU A 26 16.62 -8.25 7.10
C GLU A 26 16.16 -7.67 5.76
N MET A 27 16.14 -6.34 5.63
CA MET A 27 15.85 -5.64 4.38
C MET A 27 16.78 -4.44 4.27
N ASP A 28 17.63 -4.40 3.24
CA ASP A 28 18.53 -3.26 2.97
C ASP A 28 19.37 -2.80 4.17
N GLY A 29 19.81 -3.73 5.01
CA GLY A 29 20.59 -3.45 6.22
C GLY A 29 19.77 -3.03 7.44
N TYR A 30 18.43 -2.99 7.33
CA TYR A 30 17.53 -2.87 8.46
C TYR A 30 17.14 -4.26 8.97
N ASN A 31 17.01 -4.40 10.29
CA ASN A 31 16.45 -5.60 10.90
C ASN A 31 15.12 -5.27 11.58
N PHE A 32 14.10 -6.05 11.29
CA PHE A 32 12.77 -5.94 11.91
C PHE A 32 12.44 -7.22 12.63
N SER A 33 11.89 -7.11 13.84
CA SER A 33 11.31 -8.24 14.55
C SER A 33 10.10 -7.80 15.33
N VAL A 34 9.16 -8.72 15.53
CA VAL A 34 7.97 -8.46 16.35
C VAL A 34 8.05 -9.37 17.57
N ASN A 35 7.96 -8.82 18.77
CA ASN A 35 7.88 -9.62 19.99
C ASN A 35 6.93 -8.96 21.00
N ASP A 36 6.07 -9.75 21.62
CA ASP A 36 5.13 -9.31 22.66
C ASP A 36 4.29 -8.05 22.30
N GLY A 37 3.95 -7.89 21.02
CA GLY A 37 3.19 -6.73 20.52
C GLY A 37 4.03 -5.50 20.22
N VAL A 38 5.36 -5.62 20.18
CA VAL A 38 6.28 -4.54 19.88
C VAL A 38 7.04 -4.86 18.60
N LEU A 39 7.00 -3.94 17.65
CA LEU A 39 7.88 -3.95 16.48
C LEU A 39 9.22 -3.32 16.88
N HIS A 40 10.27 -4.12 16.88
CA HIS A 40 11.65 -3.67 17.05
C HIS A 40 12.27 -3.42 15.68
N ILE A 41 12.84 -2.24 15.50
CA ILE A 41 13.49 -1.81 14.26
C ILE A 41 14.92 -1.44 14.59
N ASN A 42 15.86 -2.20 14.06
CA ASN A 42 17.28 -1.90 14.17
C ASN A 42 17.78 -1.36 12.83
N SER A 43 17.98 -0.05 12.79
CA SER A 43 18.67 0.64 11.70
C SER A 43 20.16 0.78 12.04
N ASN A 44 21.01 0.97 11.04
CA ASN A 44 22.47 1.06 11.19
C ASN A 44 22.98 1.95 12.36
N ASN A 45 22.21 2.97 12.76
CA ASN A 45 22.58 3.89 13.84
C ASN A 45 21.53 4.04 14.95
N ASN A 46 20.29 3.56 14.75
CA ASN A 46 19.18 3.79 15.68
C ASN A 46 18.38 2.51 15.92
N ILE A 47 17.91 2.33 17.15
CA ILE A 47 16.98 1.27 17.53
C ILE A 47 15.67 1.94 17.90
N PHE A 48 14.58 1.51 17.27
CA PHE A 48 13.24 1.97 17.55
C PHE A 48 12.38 0.82 18.05
N GLU A 49 11.44 1.15 18.93
CA GLU A 49 10.40 0.24 19.41
C GLU A 49 9.05 0.89 19.17
N VAL A 50 8.17 0.19 18.47
CA VAL A 50 6.82 0.66 18.15
C VAL A 50 5.81 -0.30 18.73
N GLU A 51 4.97 0.19 19.63
CA GLU A 51 3.83 -0.57 20.14
C GLU A 51 2.81 -0.78 19.03
N LEU A 52 2.42 -2.04 18.82
CA LEU A 52 1.29 -2.40 17.96
C LEU A 52 -0.03 -2.13 18.70
N PRO A 53 -1.17 -2.02 17.99
CA PRO A 53 -2.47 -1.73 18.60
C PRO A 53 -2.84 -2.66 19.75
N ASP A 54 -2.52 -3.94 19.59
CA ASP A 54 -2.74 -5.00 20.57
C ASP A 54 -1.57 -5.99 20.56
N LYS A 55 -1.37 -6.72 21.67
CA LYS A 55 -0.31 -7.75 21.76
C LYS A 55 -0.49 -8.91 20.78
N GLU A 56 -1.74 -9.20 20.43
CA GLU A 56 -2.10 -10.23 19.46
C GLU A 56 -2.04 -9.75 18.01
N SER A 57 -1.65 -8.49 17.77
CA SER A 57 -1.53 -7.95 16.42
C SER A 57 -0.48 -8.70 15.62
N THR A 58 -0.73 -8.86 14.31
CA THR A 58 0.23 -9.45 13.39
C THR A 58 0.57 -8.48 12.27
N ILE A 59 1.86 -8.31 12.00
CA ILE A 59 2.31 -7.61 10.80
C ILE A 59 2.21 -8.58 9.62
N ARG A 60 1.82 -8.08 8.46
CA ARG A 60 1.61 -8.88 7.25
C ARG A 60 2.63 -8.61 6.16
N GLY A 61 3.23 -7.43 6.18
CA GLY A 61 4.27 -7.08 5.25
C GLY A 61 4.97 -5.78 5.65
N PHE A 62 6.14 -5.61 5.07
CA PHE A 62 6.98 -4.44 5.22
C PHE A 62 7.34 -3.91 3.83
N GLN A 63 7.34 -2.59 3.67
CA GLN A 63 7.86 -1.96 2.46
C GLN A 63 8.66 -0.70 2.79
N LEU A 64 9.81 -0.52 2.15
CA LEU A 64 10.55 0.75 2.21
C LEU A 64 10.04 1.73 1.14
N SER A 65 10.05 3.02 1.48
CA SER A 65 9.88 4.10 0.51
C SER A 65 11.02 4.12 -0.51
N TYR A 66 10.83 4.82 -1.63
CA TYR A 66 11.80 4.88 -2.73
C TYR A 66 13.20 5.34 -2.28
N ASN A 67 13.25 6.26 -1.32
CA ASN A 67 14.48 6.79 -0.74
C ASN A 67 14.89 6.13 0.58
N LYS A 68 14.13 5.11 1.04
CA LYS A 68 14.37 4.31 2.23
C LYS A 68 14.38 5.10 3.54
N GLN A 69 13.78 6.29 3.56
CA GLN A 69 13.61 7.08 4.78
C GLN A 69 12.41 6.63 5.59
N TYR A 70 11.47 5.93 4.96
CA TYR A 70 10.24 5.47 5.60
C TYR A 70 10.01 3.98 5.40
N LEU A 71 9.41 3.36 6.40
CA LEU A 71 8.94 1.99 6.37
C LEU A 71 7.42 1.99 6.54
N SER A 72 6.70 1.39 5.60
CA SER A 72 5.27 1.09 5.77
C SER A 72 5.06 -0.36 6.16
N TYR A 73 4.00 -0.62 6.92
CA TYR A 73 3.56 -1.96 7.25
C TYR A 73 2.06 -1.99 7.52
N ASP A 74 1.38 -3.07 7.15
CA ASP A 74 0.00 -3.35 7.51
C ASP A 74 -0.08 -4.32 8.69
N VAL A 75 -0.94 -3.97 9.64
CA VAL A 75 -1.14 -4.68 10.91
C VAL A 75 -2.55 -5.20 10.96
N LYS A 76 -2.73 -6.51 11.14
CA LYS A 76 -4.01 -7.10 11.54
C LYS A 76 -4.13 -7.03 13.06
N ALA A 77 -5.02 -6.18 13.55
CA ALA A 77 -5.33 -6.06 14.97
C ALA A 77 -6.18 -7.24 15.46
N LYS A 78 -6.39 -7.33 16.78
CA LYS A 78 -7.11 -8.44 17.41
C LYS A 78 -8.58 -8.51 17.00
N ASP A 79 -9.20 -7.35 16.75
CA ASP A 79 -10.58 -7.24 16.29
C ASP A 79 -10.76 -7.62 14.81
N GLY A 80 -9.66 -7.90 14.11
CA GLY A 80 -9.64 -8.24 12.69
C GLY A 80 -9.42 -7.04 11.77
N SER A 81 -9.43 -5.81 12.30
CA SER A 81 -9.15 -4.60 11.54
C SER A 81 -7.72 -4.61 11.00
N ILE A 82 -7.54 -4.01 9.83
CA ILE A 82 -6.24 -3.88 9.17
C ILE A 82 -5.86 -2.41 9.13
N LYS A 83 -4.77 -2.08 9.78
CA LYS A 83 -4.28 -0.71 9.88
C LYS A 83 -2.96 -0.57 9.15
N VAL A 84 -2.82 0.52 8.41
CA VAL A 84 -1.57 0.84 7.70
C VAL A 84 -0.80 1.88 8.49
N TYR A 85 0.45 1.56 8.77
CA TYR A 85 1.38 2.44 9.47
C TYR A 85 2.53 2.84 8.57
N VAL A 86 3.08 4.02 8.82
CA VAL A 86 4.36 4.47 8.29
C VAL A 86 5.21 4.95 9.45
N ILE A 87 6.48 4.55 9.47
CA ILE A 87 7.48 5.04 10.42
C ILE A 87 8.61 5.77 9.68
N SER A 88 9.03 6.91 10.23
CA SER A 88 10.28 7.59 9.88
C SER A 88 11.46 6.80 10.45
N LEU A 89 12.36 6.32 9.59
CA LEU A 89 13.55 5.56 10.00
C LEU A 89 14.67 6.48 10.54
N GLU A 90 14.51 7.79 10.43
CA GLU A 90 15.41 8.77 11.06
C GLU A 90 14.98 9.10 12.49
N THR A 91 13.69 9.36 12.70
CA THR A 91 13.16 9.90 13.97
C THR A 91 12.43 8.87 14.81
N GLY A 92 11.95 7.79 14.21
CA GLY A 92 11.06 6.82 14.86
C GLY A 92 9.61 7.30 14.95
N ASP A 93 9.26 8.44 14.35
CA ASP A 93 7.89 8.95 14.36
C ASP A 93 6.97 8.01 13.57
N VAL A 94 5.85 7.64 14.18
CA VAL A 94 4.87 6.71 13.62
C VAL A 94 3.60 7.44 13.24
N ILE A 95 3.12 7.17 12.03
CA ILE A 95 1.87 7.67 11.49
C ILE A 95 0.95 6.48 11.25
N ASN A 96 -0.24 6.50 11.86
CA ASN A 96 -1.33 5.60 11.49
C ASN A 96 -2.10 6.22 10.32
N LEU A 97 -1.85 5.74 9.10
CA LEU A 97 -2.49 6.27 7.90
C LEU A 97 -3.99 6.02 7.93
N SER A 98 -4.42 4.83 8.34
CA SER A 98 -5.83 4.43 8.42
C SER A 98 -6.67 5.40 9.28
N ASP A 99 -6.17 5.73 10.47
CA ASP A 99 -6.87 6.65 11.38
C ASP A 99 -6.82 8.09 10.84
N ASN A 100 -5.69 8.52 10.26
CA ASN A 100 -5.53 9.87 9.71
C ASN A 100 -6.47 10.17 8.55
N ILE A 101 -6.77 9.18 7.71
CA ILE A 101 -7.70 9.34 6.59
C ILE A 101 -9.17 9.15 6.99
N GLY A 102 -9.44 8.74 8.24
CA GLY A 102 -10.78 8.65 8.82
C GLY A 102 -11.61 7.43 8.38
N TYR A 103 -10.97 6.37 7.88
CA TYR A 103 -11.65 5.13 7.50
C TYR A 103 -11.41 4.03 8.55
N GLY A 104 -12.50 3.52 9.13
CA GLY A 104 -12.47 2.24 9.86
C GLY A 104 -11.98 1.16 8.89
N SER A 105 -10.75 0.73 9.07
CA SER A 105 -10.03 -0.06 8.07
C SER A 105 -10.17 -1.53 8.42
N ASP A 106 -11.19 -2.20 7.89
CA ASP A 106 -11.41 -3.64 8.09
C ASP A 106 -11.15 -4.44 6.79
N TYR A 107 -10.65 -3.76 5.75
CA TYR A 107 -10.50 -4.36 4.43
C TYR A 107 -9.31 -5.34 4.35
N ASP A 108 -9.63 -6.63 4.24
CA ASP A 108 -8.69 -7.77 4.14
C ASP A 108 -8.71 -8.43 2.73
N GLY A 109 -9.27 -7.75 1.73
CA GLY A 109 -9.50 -8.36 0.42
C GLY A 109 -8.28 -8.37 -0.51
N TYR A 110 -7.25 -7.56 -0.23
CA TYR A 110 -6.08 -7.48 -1.10
C TYR A 110 -5.15 -8.70 -1.00
N LYS A 111 -4.46 -8.99 -2.10
CA LYS A 111 -3.36 -9.96 -2.12
C LYS A 111 -2.17 -9.33 -1.43
N ARG A 112 -1.70 -9.92 -0.32
CA ARG A 112 -0.44 -9.52 0.30
C ARG A 112 0.73 -9.75 -0.66
N PRO A 113 1.78 -8.92 -0.64
CA PRO A 113 1.91 -7.65 0.09
C PRO A 113 1.35 -6.43 -0.68
N HIS A 114 0.55 -6.64 -1.73
CA HIS A 114 0.13 -5.62 -2.71
C HIS A 114 -0.97 -4.66 -2.23
N GLY A 115 -1.29 -4.63 -0.94
CA GLY A 115 -2.22 -3.67 -0.35
C GLY A 115 -1.64 -2.28 -0.15
N ILE A 116 -0.31 -2.15 -0.20
CA ILE A 116 0.45 -0.92 -0.08
C ILE A 116 1.39 -0.83 -1.29
N ALA A 117 1.61 0.38 -1.81
CA ALA A 117 2.60 0.63 -2.84
C ALA A 117 3.20 2.05 -2.70
N TRP A 118 4.52 2.16 -2.70
CA TRP A 118 5.24 3.44 -2.70
C TRP A 118 5.44 3.96 -4.12
N SER A 119 5.26 5.27 -4.30
CA SER A 119 5.67 5.98 -5.51
C SER A 119 7.18 5.80 -5.73
N PRO A 120 7.65 5.64 -6.99
CA PRO A 120 9.07 5.55 -7.30
C PRO A 120 9.84 6.86 -7.19
N THR A 121 9.15 8.00 -7.13
CA THR A 121 9.77 9.34 -7.30
C THR A 121 9.71 10.22 -6.06
N GLU A 122 8.79 9.95 -5.13
CA GLU A 122 8.53 10.81 -3.97
C GLU A 122 8.01 9.99 -2.77
N ASN A 123 7.96 10.60 -1.58
CA ASN A 123 7.50 9.95 -0.34
C ASN A 123 5.96 9.93 -0.25
N LEU A 124 5.38 9.40 -1.32
CA LEU A 124 3.96 9.20 -1.52
C LEU A 124 3.66 7.71 -1.45
N VAL A 125 2.73 7.34 -0.57
CA VAL A 125 2.28 5.97 -0.40
C VAL A 125 0.83 5.85 -0.82
N ALA A 126 0.55 4.84 -1.64
CA ALA A 126 -0.79 4.39 -1.94
C ALA A 126 -1.11 3.15 -1.09
N PHE A 127 -2.36 3.05 -0.62
CA PHE A 127 -2.80 1.89 0.15
C PHE A 127 -4.30 1.65 0.01
N ILE A 128 -4.70 0.39 0.12
CA ILE A 128 -6.10 -0.02 0.06
C ILE A 128 -6.68 0.02 1.47
N SER A 129 -7.83 0.66 1.64
CA SER A 129 -8.58 0.64 2.89
C SER A 129 -10.09 0.73 2.64
N GLY A 130 -10.88 0.81 3.71
CA GLY A 130 -12.33 0.85 3.68
C GLY A 130 -12.95 -0.39 4.33
N SER A 131 -14.11 -0.79 3.83
CA SER A 131 -14.85 -1.97 4.28
C SER A 131 -15.09 -2.94 3.13
N ALA A 132 -15.55 -4.14 3.44
CA ALA A 132 -16.25 -4.95 2.44
C ALA A 132 -17.36 -4.10 1.78
N ASP A 133 -17.48 -4.19 0.46
CA ASP A 133 -18.42 -3.42 -0.38
C ASP A 133 -18.10 -1.92 -0.57
N ASN A 134 -17.01 -1.40 0.01
CA ASN A 134 -16.60 0.00 -0.13
C ASN A 134 -15.07 0.16 0.00
N ALA A 135 -14.32 -0.74 -0.64
CA ALA A 135 -12.89 -0.68 -0.76
C ALA A 135 -12.46 0.52 -1.61
N ARG A 136 -11.39 1.21 -1.20
CA ARG A 136 -10.85 2.40 -1.88
C ARG A 136 -9.35 2.34 -1.90
N VAL A 137 -8.78 2.92 -2.96
CA VAL A 137 -7.38 3.31 -2.98
C VAL A 137 -7.26 4.69 -2.36
N ASN A 138 -6.39 4.78 -1.36
CA ASN A 138 -6.00 6.03 -0.74
C ASN A 138 -4.54 6.34 -1.03
N ILE A 139 -4.20 7.62 -0.93
CA ILE A 139 -2.87 8.17 -1.13
C ILE A 139 -2.52 9.12 0.01
N TYR A 140 -1.25 9.16 0.39
CA TYR A 140 -0.75 10.05 1.43
C TYR A 140 0.68 10.49 1.12
N HIS A 141 0.92 11.80 1.11
CA HIS A 141 2.23 12.40 0.87
C HIS A 141 2.82 12.86 2.20
N LEU A 142 3.91 12.23 2.64
CA LEU A 142 4.46 12.44 3.99
C LEU A 142 5.00 13.86 4.22
N GLU A 143 5.45 14.51 3.17
CA GLU A 143 6.09 15.83 3.24
C GLU A 143 5.17 16.98 2.80
N MET A 144 3.91 16.68 2.42
CA MET A 144 2.96 17.70 1.96
C MET A 144 2.05 18.14 3.11
N ASP A 145 1.72 19.43 3.18
CA ASP A 145 0.76 19.93 4.16
C ASP A 145 -0.59 19.22 4.04
N LEU A 146 -1.19 18.80 5.17
CA LEU A 146 -2.45 18.04 5.18
C LEU A 146 -3.61 18.75 4.47
N ASN A 147 -3.64 20.09 4.50
CA ASN A 147 -4.70 20.87 3.84
C ASN A 147 -4.59 20.88 2.30
N LYS A 148 -3.48 20.38 1.76
CA LYS A 148 -3.25 20.20 0.32
C LYS A 148 -3.51 18.77 -0.13
N GLN A 149 -4.00 17.89 0.74
CA GLN A 149 -4.16 16.48 0.43
C GLN A 149 -5.64 16.06 0.37
N SER A 150 -6.05 15.49 -0.76
CA SER A 150 -7.26 14.68 -0.88
C SER A 150 -6.83 13.22 -0.97
N HIS A 151 -7.05 12.50 0.12
CA HIS A 151 -6.50 11.15 0.28
C HIS A 151 -7.14 10.09 -0.63
N SER A 152 -8.23 10.35 -1.36
CA SER A 152 -8.88 9.35 -2.22
C SER A 152 -8.28 9.38 -3.64
N ALA A 153 -7.76 8.24 -4.11
CA ALA A 153 -7.24 8.09 -5.47
C ALA A 153 -8.21 7.35 -6.41
N SER A 154 -9.20 6.64 -5.87
CA SER A 154 -10.17 5.87 -6.65
C SER A 154 -11.62 6.16 -6.25
N PHE A 155 -12.55 5.64 -7.06
CA PHE A 155 -13.93 5.37 -6.62
C PHE A 155 -13.98 4.27 -5.56
N ALA A 156 -15.16 4.06 -4.98
CA ALA A 156 -15.44 2.89 -4.16
C ALA A 156 -15.70 1.66 -5.04
N PHE A 157 -15.13 0.53 -4.66
CA PHE A 157 -15.36 -0.77 -5.26
C PHE A 157 -15.79 -1.78 -4.21
N GLU A 158 -16.40 -2.89 -4.65
CA GLU A 158 -16.67 -4.02 -3.77
C GLU A 158 -15.36 -4.59 -3.22
N ASP A 159 -14.40 -4.79 -4.12
CA ASP A 159 -13.06 -5.30 -3.83
C ASP A 159 -11.98 -4.61 -4.68
N ILE A 160 -10.79 -4.47 -4.08
CA ILE A 160 -9.56 -4.07 -4.75
C ILE A 160 -8.46 -5.05 -4.31
N TYR A 161 -7.87 -5.77 -5.25
CA TYR A 161 -6.96 -6.86 -4.92
C TYR A 161 -5.48 -6.45 -4.84
N GLY A 162 -5.09 -5.30 -5.38
CA GLY A 162 -3.74 -4.80 -5.23
C GLY A 162 -3.45 -3.51 -5.99
N LEU A 163 -2.28 -2.93 -5.71
CA LEU A 163 -1.82 -1.64 -6.21
C LEU A 163 -0.46 -1.75 -6.89
N LYS A 164 -0.23 -0.93 -7.93
CA LYS A 164 1.07 -0.72 -8.57
C LYS A 164 1.20 0.71 -9.06
N TRP A 165 2.39 1.27 -8.98
CA TRP A 165 2.69 2.56 -9.62
C TRP A 165 3.18 2.35 -11.05
N ASP A 166 2.98 3.36 -11.89
CA ASP A 166 3.76 3.52 -13.12
C ASP A 166 5.23 3.81 -12.77
N VAL A 167 6.15 3.52 -13.68
CA VAL A 167 7.60 3.71 -13.49
C VAL A 167 7.99 5.17 -13.26
N ASP A 168 7.20 6.12 -13.76
CA ASP A 168 7.42 7.56 -13.58
C ASP A 168 6.73 8.14 -12.33
N GLY A 169 5.91 7.34 -11.64
CA GLY A 169 5.14 7.76 -10.46
C GLY A 169 3.96 8.68 -10.76
N SER A 170 3.59 8.92 -12.02
CA SER A 170 2.49 9.80 -12.40
C SER A 170 1.11 9.15 -12.24
N SER A 171 1.06 7.82 -12.22
CA SER A 171 -0.18 7.07 -12.25
C SER A 171 -0.12 5.86 -11.33
N LEU A 172 -1.29 5.51 -10.79
CA LEU A 172 -1.49 4.31 -10.01
C LEU A 172 -2.45 3.37 -10.72
N TYR A 173 -2.12 2.09 -10.69
CA TYR A 173 -2.92 0.99 -11.20
C TYR A 173 -3.44 0.14 -10.07
N TYR A 174 -4.68 -0.29 -10.20
CA TYR A 174 -5.30 -1.19 -9.23
C TYR A 174 -6.28 -2.13 -9.92
N VAL A 175 -6.42 -3.32 -9.35
CA VAL A 175 -7.21 -4.40 -9.97
C VAL A 175 -8.42 -4.75 -9.12
N THR A 176 -9.58 -4.85 -9.76
CA THR A 176 -10.88 -5.13 -9.12
C THR A 176 -11.60 -6.27 -9.85
N PRO A 177 -12.67 -6.85 -9.28
CA PRO A 177 -13.64 -7.61 -10.06
C PRO A 177 -14.18 -6.76 -11.21
N SER A 178 -14.46 -7.37 -12.36
CA SER A 178 -15.13 -6.67 -13.46
C SER A 178 -16.59 -6.44 -13.13
N VAL A 179 -17.05 -5.20 -13.26
CA VAL A 179 -18.46 -4.83 -13.04
C VAL A 179 -19.40 -5.34 -14.14
N ASN A 180 -18.84 -5.71 -15.30
CA ASN A 180 -19.61 -6.16 -16.46
C ASN A 180 -19.58 -7.69 -16.64
N ASP A 181 -18.56 -8.37 -16.11
CA ASP A 181 -18.36 -9.81 -16.26
C ASP A 181 -17.73 -10.40 -14.99
N GLY A 182 -18.54 -11.01 -14.12
CA GLY A 182 -18.08 -11.58 -12.86
C GLY A 182 -17.07 -12.74 -12.99
N SER A 183 -16.73 -13.19 -14.20
CA SER A 183 -15.64 -14.15 -14.44
C SER A 183 -14.28 -13.51 -14.71
N LYS A 184 -14.22 -12.18 -14.72
CA LYS A 184 -13.04 -11.39 -15.10
C LYS A 184 -12.70 -10.32 -14.07
N TYR A 185 -11.54 -9.72 -14.26
CA TYR A 185 -11.02 -8.62 -13.47
C TYR A 185 -10.74 -7.41 -14.37
N GLN A 186 -10.72 -6.22 -13.80
CA GLN A 186 -10.41 -4.98 -14.52
C GLN A 186 -9.22 -4.29 -13.85
N VAL A 187 -8.27 -3.84 -14.67
CA VAL A 187 -7.20 -2.94 -14.23
C VAL A 187 -7.66 -1.52 -14.50
N TYR A 188 -7.74 -0.75 -13.44
CA TYR A 188 -7.97 0.68 -13.49
C TYR A 188 -6.64 1.42 -13.42
N LYS A 189 -6.57 2.55 -14.10
CA LYS A 189 -5.51 3.56 -13.99
C LYS A 189 -6.12 4.82 -13.39
N THR A 190 -5.44 5.43 -12.44
CA THR A 190 -5.74 6.76 -11.93
C THR A 190 -4.50 7.64 -12.03
N GLU A 191 -4.62 8.81 -12.66
CA GLU A 191 -3.54 9.81 -12.69
C GLU A 191 -3.46 10.53 -11.34
N ILE A 192 -2.25 10.69 -10.83
CA ILE A 192 -1.98 11.31 -9.54
C ILE A 192 -1.43 12.71 -9.73
N LEU A 193 -2.07 13.66 -9.08
CA LEU A 193 -1.57 15.02 -8.91
C LEU A 193 -0.77 15.05 -7.61
N SER A 194 0.48 15.53 -7.62
CA SER A 194 1.31 15.62 -6.40
C SER A 194 2.16 16.89 -6.25
N ASP A 195 2.23 17.77 -7.25
CA ASP A 195 3.09 18.98 -7.19
C ASP A 195 2.64 19.98 -6.09
N ASP A 196 1.43 20.54 -6.22
CA ASP A 196 0.90 21.57 -5.32
C ASP A 196 -0.33 21.11 -4.52
N TYR A 197 -0.89 19.97 -4.92
CA TYR A 197 -2.08 19.36 -4.35
C TYR A 197 -2.06 17.87 -4.61
N LEU A 198 -2.30 17.06 -3.58
CA LEU A 198 -2.40 15.62 -3.70
C LEU A 198 -3.83 15.20 -4.01
N GLY A 199 -4.02 14.44 -5.08
CA GLY A 199 -5.31 13.83 -5.39
C GLY A 199 -5.27 12.88 -6.59
N GLY A 200 -6.14 11.88 -6.60
CA GLY A 200 -6.45 11.15 -7.83
C GLY A 200 -7.33 11.99 -8.76
N SER A 201 -7.12 11.84 -10.07
CA SER A 201 -7.83 12.61 -11.09
C SER A 201 -8.63 11.71 -12.04
N ALA A 202 -8.22 11.59 -13.30
CA ALA A 202 -8.91 10.76 -14.29
C ALA A 202 -8.76 9.28 -13.92
N VAL A 203 -9.89 8.56 -13.89
CA VAL A 203 -9.94 7.11 -13.66
C VAL A 203 -10.46 6.43 -14.92
N GLU A 204 -9.70 5.47 -15.44
CA GLU A 204 -10.07 4.71 -16.64
C GLU A 204 -9.75 3.22 -16.51
N ILE A 205 -10.45 2.39 -17.29
CA ILE A 205 -10.16 0.95 -17.39
C ILE A 205 -9.16 0.77 -18.53
N VAL A 206 -7.99 0.21 -18.23
CA VAL A 206 -6.90 0.05 -19.21
C VAL A 206 -6.71 -1.40 -19.67
N GLU A 207 -7.17 -2.37 -18.87
CA GLU A 207 -7.03 -3.79 -19.18
C GLU A 207 -8.20 -4.59 -18.57
N GLU A 208 -8.61 -5.66 -19.23
CA GLU A 208 -9.52 -6.67 -18.69
C GLU A 208 -8.78 -8.01 -18.63
N LEU A 209 -8.79 -8.66 -17.47
CA LEU A 209 -7.99 -9.84 -17.19
C LEU A 209 -8.88 -11.06 -17.00
N THR A 210 -8.48 -12.18 -17.60
CA THR A 210 -8.93 -13.52 -17.17
C THR A 210 -8.34 -13.88 -15.80
N GLN A 211 -8.87 -14.91 -15.15
CA GLN A 211 -8.30 -15.45 -13.90
C GLN A 211 -6.79 -15.70 -13.98
N LYS A 212 -6.30 -16.22 -15.11
CA LYS A 212 -4.87 -16.54 -15.29
C LYS A 212 -4.03 -15.27 -15.40
N GLU A 213 -4.52 -14.25 -16.09
CA GLU A 213 -3.83 -12.97 -16.24
C GLU A 213 -3.85 -12.19 -14.92
N PHE A 214 -4.95 -12.26 -14.17
CA PHE A 214 -5.05 -11.73 -12.82
C PHE A 214 -3.96 -12.28 -11.90
N MET A 215 -3.75 -13.60 -11.87
CA MET A 215 -2.68 -14.18 -11.05
C MET A 215 -1.30 -13.70 -11.49
N LYS A 216 -1.05 -13.60 -12.80
CA LYS A 216 0.20 -13.08 -13.35
C LYS A 216 0.42 -11.59 -13.07
N TRP A 217 -0.65 -10.82 -12.86
CA TRP A 217 -0.54 -9.39 -12.59
C TRP A 217 0.26 -9.14 -11.31
N PHE A 218 0.22 -10.03 -10.32
CA PHE A 218 1.01 -9.94 -9.09
C PHE A 218 2.46 -10.44 -9.21
N GLU A 219 2.79 -11.16 -10.29
CA GLU A 219 4.15 -11.66 -10.55
C GLU A 219 5.01 -10.66 -11.36
N LYS A 220 4.35 -9.73 -12.04
CA LYS A 220 4.98 -8.63 -12.80
C LYS A 220 5.46 -7.53 -11.88
#